data_AF-A0A0M4CZF8-F1
#
_entry.id   AF-A0A0M4CZF8-F1
#
_cell.length_a   1.000
_cell.length_b   1.000
_cell.length_c   1.000
_cell.angle_alpha   90.00
_cell.angle_beta   90.00
_cell.angle_gamma   90.00
#
_symmetry.space_group_name_H-M   'P 1'
#
loop_
_entity.id
_entity.type
_entity.pdbx_description
1 polymer ?
#
loop_
_entity_poly.entity_id
_entity_poly.type
_entity_poly.pdbx_seq_one_letter_code
_entity_poly.pdbx_strand_id
1 'polypeptide(L)'
;MDTFNAGVQYNDFKGTVAADISDNVALADYLVSLGKAESDERVVGFRIASGENRGTPVTDVSLVAYLLRSAEFEPAPAAVRAVEVRVTPGEALAFFKRFDLVATRRGVDFSGTHVDGPHYD
;
A
#
# COMPACT_ATOMS: atom_id res chain seq x y z
N MET A 1 -1.93 -23.41 -3.96
CA MET A 1 -1.17 -22.64 -2.97
C MET A 1 -0.65 -21.44 -3.74
N ASP A 2 -1.34 -20.31 -3.62
CA ASP A 2 -1.00 -19.13 -4.41
C ASP A 2 0.19 -18.47 -3.72
N THR A 3 1.39 -18.64 -4.29
CA THR A 3 2.58 -17.94 -3.83
C THR A 3 2.33 -16.44 -3.97
N PHE A 4 2.53 -15.71 -2.87
CA PHE A 4 2.39 -14.26 -2.89
C PHE A 4 3.37 -13.64 -3.89
N ASN A 5 2.85 -12.81 -4.79
CA ASN A 5 3.62 -11.93 -5.64
C ASN A 5 3.15 -10.50 -5.39
N ALA A 6 4.07 -9.60 -5.04
CA ALA A 6 3.77 -8.19 -4.84
C ALA A 6 3.34 -7.58 -6.19
N GLY A 7 2.04 -7.56 -6.44
CA GLY A 7 1.47 -7.14 -7.71
C GLY A 7 -0.01 -6.83 -7.65
N VAL A 8 -0.49 -6.18 -8.70
CA VAL A 8 -1.90 -5.82 -8.88
C VAL A 8 -2.43 -6.38 -10.19
N GLN A 9 -3.75 -6.64 -10.23
CA GLN A 9 -4.42 -7.28 -11.36
C GLN A 9 -4.42 -6.43 -12.64
N TYR A 10 -4.43 -5.11 -12.51
CA TYR A 10 -4.47 -4.19 -13.66
C TYR A 10 -3.06 -3.94 -14.22
N ASN A 11 -2.95 -3.75 -15.53
CA ASN A 11 -1.65 -3.67 -16.20
C ASN A 11 -1.55 -2.57 -17.26
N ASP A 12 -2.50 -1.62 -17.32
CA ASP A 12 -2.38 -0.47 -18.23
C ASP A 12 -1.30 0.52 -17.76
N PHE A 13 -1.06 0.56 -16.46
CA PHE A 13 0.07 1.24 -15.84
C PHE A 13 0.79 0.28 -14.88
N LYS A 14 2.12 0.36 -14.83
CA LYS A 14 2.97 -0.39 -13.90
C LYS A 14 4.11 0.51 -13.43
N GLY A 15 4.58 0.29 -12.21
CA GLY A 15 5.75 0.99 -11.69
C GLY A 15 6.03 0.58 -10.25
N THR A 16 6.60 1.49 -9.48
CA THR A 16 7.11 1.24 -8.14
C THR A 16 6.41 2.12 -7.11
N VAL A 17 6.48 1.67 -5.86
CA VAL A 17 6.00 2.41 -4.70
C VAL A 17 7.11 2.41 -3.65
N ALA A 18 7.27 3.53 -2.96
CA ALA A 18 8.10 3.67 -1.78
C ALA A 18 7.30 4.37 -0.68
N ALA A 19 7.43 3.91 0.56
CA ALA A 19 6.76 4.51 1.70
C ALA A 19 7.65 4.50 2.94
N ASP A 20 7.59 5.57 3.72
CA ASP A 20 8.27 5.76 5.00
C ASP A 20 7.23 5.73 6.11
N ILE A 21 7.45 4.92 7.15
CA ILE A 21 6.44 4.68 8.21
C ILE A 21 6.22 5.98 8.98
N SER A 22 4.96 6.28 9.31
CA SER A 22 4.64 7.45 10.14
C SER A 22 5.13 7.27 11.58
N ASP A 23 5.81 8.30 12.10
CA ASP A 23 6.26 8.35 13.49
C ASP A 23 5.09 8.53 14.48
N ASN A 24 3.96 9.06 14.00
CA ASN A 24 2.86 9.54 14.85
C ASN A 24 1.61 8.65 14.80
N VAL A 25 1.42 7.87 13.73
CA VAL A 25 0.23 7.05 13.54
C VAL A 25 0.63 5.69 12.95
N ALA A 26 0.49 4.63 13.73
CA ALA A 26 0.78 3.28 13.28
C ALA A 26 -0.49 2.59 12.72
N LEU A 27 -0.39 2.03 11.51
CA LEU A 27 -1.46 1.21 10.94
C LEU A 27 -1.80 0.01 11.82
N ALA A 28 -0.81 -0.57 12.51
CA ALA A 28 -1.02 -1.66 13.46
C ALA A 28 -1.97 -1.24 14.60
N ASP A 29 -1.68 -0.11 15.27
CA ASP A 29 -2.49 0.42 16.37
C ASP A 29 -3.90 0.75 15.92
N TYR A 30 -4.05 1.32 14.71
CA TYR A 30 -5.35 1.58 14.12
C TYR A 30 -6.16 0.28 13.94
N LEU A 31 -5.55 -0.78 13.40
CA LEU A 31 -6.21 -2.07 13.21
C LEU A 31 -6.59 -2.74 14.54
N VAL A 32 -5.75 -2.61 15.58
CA VAL A 32 -6.07 -3.07 16.93
C VAL A 32 -7.27 -2.31 17.50
N SER A 33 -7.31 -0.98 17.32
CA SER A 33 -8.43 -0.16 17.79
C SER A 33 -9.78 -0.54 17.16
N LEU A 34 -9.75 -1.09 15.94
CA LEU A 34 -10.91 -1.61 15.22
C LEU A 34 -11.25 -3.08 15.54
N GLY A 35 -10.46 -3.76 16.39
CA GLY A 35 -10.60 -5.20 16.65
C GLY A 35 -10.29 -6.07 15.43
N LYS A 36 -9.46 -5.57 14.49
CA LYS A 36 -9.06 -6.28 13.26
C LYS A 36 -7.68 -6.92 13.38
N ALA A 37 -6.85 -6.44 14.30
CA ALA A 37 -5.56 -7.01 14.64
C ALA A 37 -5.43 -7.22 16.15
N GLU A 38 -4.60 -8.17 16.53
CA GLU A 38 -4.16 -8.39 17.91
C GLU A 38 -2.89 -7.56 18.19
N SER A 39 -2.62 -7.27 19.47
CA SER A 39 -1.45 -6.48 19.86
C SER A 39 -0.10 -7.18 19.61
N ASP A 40 -0.11 -8.49 19.37
CA ASP A 40 1.07 -9.30 19.04
C ASP A 40 1.28 -9.48 17.52
N GLU A 41 0.45 -8.83 16.70
CA GLU A 41 0.57 -8.86 15.24
C GLU A 41 1.27 -7.61 14.71
N ARG A 42 2.16 -7.82 13.73
CA ARG A 42 2.92 -6.78 13.05
C ARG A 42 2.39 -6.59 11.63
N VAL A 43 2.27 -5.35 11.17
CA VAL A 43 2.03 -5.06 9.75
C VAL A 43 3.34 -5.26 8.97
N VAL A 44 3.35 -6.22 8.05
CA VAL A 44 4.51 -6.59 7.22
C VAL A 44 4.34 -6.21 5.75
N GLY A 45 3.19 -5.64 5.39
CA GLY A 45 2.93 -5.09 4.07
C GLY A 45 1.54 -4.50 3.98
N PHE A 46 1.26 -3.81 2.88
CA PHE A 46 -0.05 -3.26 2.61
C PHE A 46 -0.39 -3.26 1.12
N ARG A 47 -1.67 -3.06 0.81
CA ARG A 47 -2.18 -2.76 -0.53
C ARG A 47 -3.29 -1.72 -0.42
N ILE A 48 -3.21 -0.68 -1.24
CA ILE A 48 -4.29 0.29 -1.44
C ILE A 48 -4.97 -0.02 -2.77
N ALA A 49 -6.31 -0.11 -2.78
CA ALA A 49 -7.08 -0.36 -3.99
C ALA A 49 -8.41 0.39 -3.97
N SER A 50 -8.92 0.80 -5.14
CA SER A 50 -10.31 1.20 -5.31
C SER A 50 -10.99 0.32 -6.35
N GLY A 51 -12.32 0.25 -6.29
CA GLY A 51 -13.14 -0.39 -7.31
C GLY A 51 -13.29 0.44 -8.58
N GLU A 52 -14.21 0.01 -9.44
CA GLU A 52 -14.62 0.76 -10.63
C GLU A 52 -15.05 2.19 -10.25
N ASN A 53 -14.43 3.20 -10.86
CA ASN A 53 -14.83 4.58 -10.74
C ASN A 53 -15.59 5.02 -12.00
N ARG A 54 -16.85 5.43 -11.85
CA ARG A 54 -17.73 5.89 -12.95
C ARG A 54 -17.72 7.41 -13.16
N GLY A 55 -16.62 8.06 -12.79
CA GLY A 55 -16.44 9.51 -12.96
C GLY A 55 -16.80 10.34 -11.74
N THR A 56 -16.90 9.72 -10.56
CA THR A 56 -17.11 10.43 -9.28
C THR A 56 -15.82 10.43 -8.46
N PRO A 57 -15.60 11.43 -7.58
CA PRO A 57 -14.48 11.38 -6.65
C PRO A 57 -14.48 10.08 -5.82
N VAL A 58 -13.31 9.47 -5.66
CA VAL A 58 -13.14 8.31 -4.79
C VAL A 58 -13.19 8.79 -3.34
N THR A 59 -14.22 8.38 -2.61
CA THR A 59 -14.40 8.74 -1.19
C THR A 59 -13.78 7.73 -0.24
N ASP A 60 -13.65 6.48 -0.67
CA ASP A 60 -13.06 5.39 0.10
C ASP A 60 -12.17 4.49 -0.77
N VAL A 61 -11.15 3.93 -0.13
CA VAL A 61 -10.26 2.90 -0.68
C VAL A 61 -10.24 1.70 0.25
N SER A 62 -10.01 0.53 -0.33
CA SER A 62 -9.61 -0.67 0.40
C SER A 62 -8.14 -0.56 0.78
N LEU A 63 -7.86 -0.51 2.08
CA LEU A 63 -6.52 -0.70 2.63
C LEU A 63 -6.43 -2.12 3.18
N VAL A 64 -5.71 -2.98 2.48
CA VAL A 64 -5.41 -4.34 2.94
C VAL A 64 -4.08 -4.33 3.66
N ALA A 65 -4.04 -4.75 4.91
CA ALA A 65 -2.80 -4.94 5.68
C ALA A 65 -2.47 -6.44 5.75
N TYR A 66 -1.20 -6.77 5.54
CA TYR A 66 -0.67 -8.11 5.75
C TYR A 66 -0.03 -8.16 7.13
N LEU A 67 -0.49 -9.10 7.95
CA LEU A 67 -0.17 -9.24 9.36
C LEU A 67 0.63 -10.52 9.59
N LEU A 68 1.64 -10.40 10.44
CA LEU A 68 2.45 -11.51 10.90
C LEU A 68 2.43 -11.54 12.43
N ARG A 69 2.01 -12.67 13.01
CA ARG A 69 2.19 -12.93 14.43
C ARG A 69 3.60 -13.48 14.64
N SER A 70 4.52 -12.61 15.00
CA SER A 70 5.88 -13.00 15.33
C SER A 70 6.53 -11.97 16.24
N ALA A 71 7.41 -12.45 17.12
CA ALA A 71 8.20 -11.59 17.99
C ALA A 71 9.15 -10.69 17.17
N GLU A 72 9.52 -11.10 15.96
CA GLU A 72 10.46 -10.40 15.08
C GLU A 72 9.93 -10.31 13.64
N PHE A 73 10.53 -9.45 12.82
CA PHE A 73 10.26 -9.47 11.38
C PHE A 73 10.97 -10.65 10.73
N GLU A 74 10.22 -11.70 10.44
CA GLU A 74 10.74 -12.84 9.69
C GLU A 74 11.01 -12.44 8.23
N PRO A 75 12.23 -12.68 7.70
CA PRO A 75 12.54 -12.33 6.31
C PRO A 75 11.69 -13.05 5.26
N ALA A 76 11.18 -14.24 5.59
CA ALA A 76 10.38 -15.08 4.71
C ALA A 76 9.32 -15.86 5.53
N PRO A 77 8.23 -15.21 5.95
CA PRO A 77 7.20 -15.86 6.75
C PRO A 77 6.49 -16.94 5.93
N ALA A 78 6.21 -18.09 6.55
CA ALA A 78 5.52 -19.21 5.89
C ALA A 78 4.07 -18.86 5.49
N ALA A 79 3.43 -17.98 6.25
CA ALA A 79 2.10 -17.45 5.98
C ALA A 79 1.95 -16.04 6.57
N VAL A 80 1.11 -15.23 5.94
CA VAL A 80 0.67 -13.92 6.45
C VAL A 80 -0.85 -13.87 6.45
N ARG A 81 -1.44 -13.21 7.45
CA ARG A 81 -2.88 -12.96 7.51
C ARG A 81 -3.19 -11.65 6.80
N ALA A 82 -4.29 -11.57 6.05
CA ALA A 82 -4.71 -10.32 5.42
C ALA A 82 -5.98 -9.78 6.08
N VAL A 83 -6.03 -8.48 6.34
CA VAL A 83 -7.23 -7.77 6.79
C VAL A 83 -7.49 -6.57 5.91
N GLU A 84 -8.75 -6.34 5.57
CA GLU A 84 -9.18 -5.17 4.80
C GLU A 84 -9.95 -4.21 5.71
N VAL A 85 -9.64 -2.93 5.57
CA VAL A 85 -10.44 -1.81 6.09
C VAL A 85 -10.78 -0.83 4.98
N ARG A 86 -11.92 -0.15 5.13
CA ARG A 86 -12.33 0.95 4.25
C ARG A 86 -12.01 2.26 4.93
N VAL A 87 -11.19 3.07 4.27
CA VAL A 87 -10.71 4.35 4.76
C VAL A 87 -10.76 5.36 3.61
N THR A 88 -10.77 6.65 3.92
CA THR A 88 -10.58 7.68 2.90
C THR A 88 -9.17 7.60 2.31
N PRO A 89 -8.93 8.12 1.09
CA PRO A 89 -7.58 8.20 0.53
C PRO A 89 -6.59 8.94 1.45
N GLY A 90 -7.05 10.00 2.12
CA GLY A 90 -6.23 10.77 3.05
C GLY A 90 -5.81 9.97 4.28
N GLU A 91 -6.75 9.23 4.89
CA GLU A 91 -6.46 8.34 6.02
C GLU A 91 -5.49 7.22 5.61
N ALA A 92 -5.65 6.62 4.42
CA ALA A 92 -4.73 5.59 3.93
C ALA A 92 -3.29 6.10 3.82
N LEU A 93 -3.11 7.35 3.39
CA LEU A 93 -1.79 7.96 3.26
C LEU A 93 -1.23 8.48 4.60
N ALA A 94 -2.07 8.77 5.59
CA ALA A 94 -1.67 9.30 6.89
C ALA A 94 -0.82 8.31 7.72
N PHE A 95 -0.88 7.01 7.42
CA PHE A 95 -0.03 5.99 8.04
C PHE A 95 1.43 6.06 7.59
N PHE A 96 1.75 6.90 6.61
CA PHE A 96 3.09 7.08 6.07
C PHE A 96 3.56 8.52 6.25
N LYS A 97 4.79 8.71 6.71
CA LYS A 97 5.46 10.02 6.74
C LYS A 97 5.77 10.52 5.33
N ARG A 98 6.10 9.59 4.43
CA ARG A 98 6.33 9.83 3.00
C ARG A 98 5.74 8.68 2.22
N PHE A 99 5.09 9.00 1.10
CA PHE A 99 4.56 8.02 0.17
C PHE A 99 4.84 8.52 -1.24
N ASP A 100 5.47 7.69 -2.06
CA ASP A 100 5.77 7.98 -3.45
C ASP A 100 5.35 6.80 -4.34
N LEU A 101 4.69 7.12 -5.45
CA LEU A 101 4.22 6.16 -6.43
C LEU A 101 4.46 6.74 -7.82
N VAL A 102 5.20 5.98 -8.63
CA VAL A 102 5.39 6.28 -10.04
C VAL A 102 4.89 5.10 -10.85
N ALA A 103 4.22 5.38 -11.96
CA ALA A 103 3.80 4.36 -12.91
C ALA A 103 3.91 4.87 -14.35
N THR A 104 4.37 4.00 -15.25
CA THR A 104 4.41 4.27 -16.68
C THR A 104 3.34 3.44 -17.40
N ARG A 105 2.91 3.92 -18.56
CA ARG A 105 1.92 3.23 -19.39
C ARG A 105 2.52 1.97 -19.99
N ARG A 106 1.73 0.89 -20.06
CA ARG A 106 2.10 -0.34 -20.75
C ARG A 106 2.59 -0.04 -22.17
N GLY A 107 3.79 -0.52 -22.48
CA GLY A 107 4.43 -0.34 -23.79
C GLY A 107 5.22 0.96 -23.95
N VAL A 108 5.30 1.79 -22.89
CA VAL A 108 6.12 3.02 -22.89
C VAL A 108 7.31 2.81 -21.97
N ASP A 109 8.52 2.92 -22.53
CA ASP A 109 9.79 2.80 -21.81
C ASP A 109 10.52 4.14 -21.75
N PHE A 110 10.89 4.55 -20.52
CA PHE A 110 11.62 5.78 -20.23
C PHE A 110 13.08 5.56 -19.88
N SER A 111 13.60 4.33 -19.95
CA SER A 111 14.96 3.97 -19.53
C SER A 111 16.08 4.84 -20.15
N GLY A 112 15.87 5.38 -21.35
CA GLY A 112 16.78 6.33 -22.02
C GLY A 112 16.20 7.73 -22.25
N THR A 113 15.07 8.06 -21.62
CA THR A 113 14.38 9.34 -21.85
C THR A 113 14.83 10.39 -20.85
N HIS A 114 15.17 11.59 -21.36
CA HIS A 114 15.35 12.77 -20.52
C HIS A 114 13.99 13.31 -20.11
N VAL A 115 13.74 13.41 -18.81
CA VAL A 115 12.52 14.01 -18.25
C VAL A 115 12.84 15.45 -17.87
N ASP A 116 12.11 16.40 -18.47
CA ASP A 116 12.19 17.82 -18.12
C ASP A 116 11.06 18.16 -17.13
N GLY A 117 11.45 18.60 -15.93
CA GLY A 117 10.56 18.82 -14.79
C GLY A 117 10.39 17.58 -13.87
N PRO A 118 9.40 17.59 -12.96
CA PRO A 118 8.56 18.73 -12.60
C PRO A 118 9.41 19.91 -12.12
N HIS A 119 9.05 21.12 -12.55
CA HIS A 119 9.67 22.34 -12.04
C HIS A 119 8.84 22.84 -10.86
N TYR A 120 9.49 22.99 -9.72
CA TYR A 120 8.90 23.59 -8.53
C TYR A 120 9.49 24.99 -8.39
N ASP A 121 8.64 25.96 -8.05
CA ASP A 121 9.04 27.35 -7.76
C ASP A 121 9.86 27.47 -6.48
#